data_AF-A0A060CE41-F1
#
_entry.id   AF-A0A060CE41-F1
#
_cell.length_a   1.000
_cell.length_b   1.000
_cell.length_c   1.000
_cell.angle_alpha   90.00
_cell.angle_beta   90.00
_cell.angle_gamma   90.00
#
_symmetry.space_group_name_H-M   'P 1'
#
loop_
_entity.id
_entity.type
_entity.pdbx_description
1 polymer ?
#
loop_
_entity_poly.entity_id
_entity_poly.type
_entity_poly.pdbx_seq_one_letter_code
_entity_poly.pdbx_strand_id
1 'polypeptide(L)' 'MIECPNLVTVDQQPVLIFCPQGLEHEILPYQNIYPNTYLIGSHVDLASATFTSQNSLALLDQGFD' A
#
# COMPACT_ATOMS: atom_id res chain seq x y z
N MET A 1 9.28 0.27 8.94
CA MET A 1 10.08 -0.03 7.72
C MET A 1 9.10 -0.36 6.60
N ILE A 2 9.41 -0.04 5.35
CA ILE A 2 8.59 -0.48 4.21
C ILE A 2 9.42 -1.52 3.45
N GLU A 3 8.95 -2.76 3.46
CA GLU A 3 9.56 -3.86 2.70
C GLU A 3 8.81 -4.09 1.38
N CYS A 4 9.52 -4.69 0.41
CA CYS A 4 8.99 -5.13 -0.88
C CYS A 4 8.12 -4.09 -1.61
N PRO A 5 8.56 -2.82 -1.77
CA PRO A 5 7.76 -1.83 -2.46
C PRO A 5 7.65 -2.17 -3.95
N ASN A 6 6.42 -2.14 -4.45
CA ASN A 6 6.08 -2.33 -5.85
C ASN A 6 5.18 -1.18 -6.30
N LEU A 7 5.44 -0.64 -7.49
CA LEU A 7 4.55 0.29 -8.19
C LEU A 7 4.13 -0.36 -9.50
N VAL A 8 2.83 -0.61 -9.64
CA VAL A 8 2.24 -1.16 -10.86
C VAL A 8 1.14 -0.23 -11.38
N THR A 9 0.73 -0.43 -12.62
CA THR A 9 -0.41 0.28 -13.20
C THR A 9 -1.49 -0.73 -13.56
N VAL A 10 -2.69 -0.52 -13.02
CA VAL A 10 -3.88 -1.34 -13.31
C VAL A 10 -4.95 -0.38 -13.82
N ASP A 11 -5.47 -0.62 -15.02
CA ASP A 11 -6.48 0.24 -15.65
C ASP A 11 -6.12 1.75 -15.63
N GLN A 12 -4.85 2.06 -15.94
CA GLN A 12 -4.27 3.41 -15.93
C GLN A 12 -4.18 4.08 -14.55
N GLN A 13 -4.49 3.37 -13.46
CA GLN A 13 -4.31 3.85 -12.09
C GLN A 13 -3.00 3.32 -11.51
N PRO A 14 -2.16 4.19 -10.88
CA PRO A 14 -0.98 3.72 -10.17
C PRO A 14 -1.39 3.05 -8.85
N VAL A 15 -0.83 1.87 -8.58
CA VAL A 15 -1.07 1.11 -7.35
C VAL A 15 0.27 0.83 -6.67
N LEU A 16 0.38 1.26 -5.42
CA LEU A 16 1.48 0.86 -4.55
C LEU A 16 1.10 -0.43 -3.83
N ILE A 17 1.99 -1.41 -3.83
CA ILE A 17 1.90 -2.64 -3.02
C ILE A 17 3.17 -2.71 -2.18
N PHE A 18 3.02 -2.88 -0.87
CA PHE A 18 4.17 -2.85 0.05
C PHE A 18 3.84 -3.46 1.41
N CYS A 19 4.89 -3.77 2.19
CA CYS A 19 4.75 -4.36 3.52
C CYS A 19 5.19 -3.36 4.61
N PRO A 20 4.28 -2.58 5.22
CA PRO A 20 4.61 -1.61 6.26
C PRO A 20 4.80 -2.29 7.62
N GLN A 21 6.03 -2.75 7.90
CA GLN A 21 6.39 -3.33 9.18
C GLN A 21 6.22 -2.31 10.32
N GLY A 22 5.40 -2.68 11.32
CA GLY A 22 5.10 -1.86 12.50
C GLY A 22 3.96 -0.85 12.30
N LEU A 23 3.11 -1.04 11.29
CA LEU A 23 1.93 -0.19 11.09
C LEU A 23 1.01 -0.21 12.32
N GLU A 24 0.53 0.95 12.75
CA GLU A 24 -0.41 1.03 13.87
C GLU A 24 -1.75 0.39 13.47
N HIS A 25 -2.29 -0.48 14.31
CA HIS A 25 -3.53 -1.20 14.02
C HIS A 25 -4.76 -0.27 14.00
N GLU A 26 -4.64 0.94 14.53
CA GLU A 26 -5.66 1.99 14.44
C GLU A 26 -5.78 2.58 13.02
N ILE A 27 -4.68 2.56 12.24
CA ILE A 27 -4.67 3.04 10.85
C ILE A 27 -5.33 2.01 9.93
N LEU A 28 -4.98 0.73 10.12
CA LEU A 28 -5.53 -0.40 9.36
C LEU A 28 -5.49 -1.64 10.27
N PRO A 29 -6.64 -2.24 10.62
CA PRO A 29 -6.65 -3.49 11.38
C PRO A 29 -6.11 -4.66 10.55
N TYR A 30 -5.20 -5.45 11.13
CA TYR A 30 -4.68 -6.68 10.53
C TYR A 30 -4.28 -7.70 11.62
N GLN A 31 -4.12 -8.96 11.25
CA GLN A 31 -3.82 -10.06 12.20
C GLN A 31 -2.41 -10.62 12.07
N ASN A 32 -1.81 -10.54 10.88
CA ASN A 32 -0.46 -11.04 10.64
C ASN A 32 0.57 -10.20 11.41
N ILE A 33 1.76 -10.76 11.66
CA ILE A 33 2.84 -10.02 12.34
C ILE A 33 3.18 -8.71 11.61
N TYR A 34 3.20 -8.74 10.27
CA TYR A 34 3.35 -7.58 9.39
C TYR A 34 2.36 -7.70 8.23
N PRO A 35 1.65 -6.62 7.87
CA PRO A 35 0.66 -6.67 6.80
C PRO A 35 1.34 -6.52 5.43
N ASN A 36 0.73 -7.13 4.41
CA ASN A 36 0.95 -6.76 3.02
C ASN A 36 -0.24 -5.91 2.56
N THR A 37 0.02 -4.71 2.05
CA THR A 37 -1.00 -3.71 1.77
C THR A 37 -0.94 -3.21 0.34
N TYR A 38 -2.02 -2.58 -0.09
CA TYR A 38 -2.03 -1.78 -1.31
C TYR A 38 -2.71 -0.42 -1.11
N LEU A 39 -2.32 0.54 -1.95
CA LEU A 39 -2.91 1.87 -2.02
C LEU A 39 -3.09 2.27 -3.49
N ILE A 40 -4.33 2.59 -3.86
CA ILE A 40 -4.67 3.04 -5.22
C ILE A 40 -4.51 4.56 -5.28
N GLY A 41 -3.64 5.04 -6.16
CA GLY A 41 -3.41 6.46 -6.39
C GLY A 41 -4.23 7.03 -7.55
N SER A 42 -4.46 8.33 -7.52
CA SER A 42 -4.97 9.10 -8.65
C SER A 42 -3.85 9.63 -9.56
N HIS A 43 -2.64 9.78 -9.01
CA HIS A 43 -1.47 10.28 -9.73
C HIS A 43 -0.17 9.82 -9.07
N VAL A 44 0.86 9.59 -9.88
CA VAL A 44 2.23 9.37 -9.44
C VAL A 44 3.18 10.16 -10.33
N ASP A 45 4.11 10.89 -9.72
CA ASP A 45 5.23 11.52 -10.40
C ASP A 45 6.53 11.10 -9.72
N LEU A 46 7.29 10.26 -10.43
CA LEU A 46 8.54 9.69 -9.94
C LEU A 46 9.70 10.70 -9.96
N ALA A 47 9.61 11.77 -10.76
CA ALA A 47 10.64 12.80 -10.76
C ALA A 47 10.54 13.69 -9.51
N SER A 48 9.32 13.96 -9.03
CA SER A 48 9.08 14.68 -7.78
C SER A 48 8.90 13.78 -6.56
N ALA A 49 8.92 12.45 -6.73
CA ALA A 49 8.64 11.46 -5.70
C ALA A 49 7.28 11.68 -5.01
N THR A 50 6.26 12.05 -5.77
CA THR A 50 4.90 12.28 -5.27
C THR A 50 3.95 11.17 -5.67
N PHE A 51 3.12 10.75 -4.71
CA PHE A 51 2.03 9.81 -4.92
C PHE A 51 0.78 10.37 -4.26
N THR A 52 -0.27 10.60 -5.06
CA THR A 52 -1.52 11.19 -4.59
C THR A 52 -2.60 10.12 -4.56
N SER A 53 -3.30 10.00 -3.44
CA SER A 53 -4.43 9.08 -3.26
C SER A 53 -5.56 9.77 -2.52
N GLN A 54 -6.80 9.44 -2.87
CA GLN A 54 -7.99 9.72 -2.07
C GLN A 54 -8.57 8.46 -1.40
N ASN A 55 -7.95 7.31 -1.67
CA ASN A 55 -8.36 6.02 -1.13
C ASN A 55 -7.65 5.74 0.20
N SER A 56 -8.30 4.98 1.06
CA SER A 56 -7.67 4.43 2.26
C SER A 56 -6.74 3.26 1.92
N LEU A 57 -5.74 3.04 2.77
CA LEU A 57 -4.89 1.85 2.70
C LEU A 57 -5.73 0.59 2.96
N ALA A 58 -5.44 -0.50 2.26
CA ALA A 58 -6.14 -1.77 2.42
C ALA A 58 -5.16 -2.95 2.46
N LEU A 59 -5.59 -4.07 3.07
CA LEU A 59 -4.84 -5.32 3.02
C LEU A 59 -4.93 -5.93 1.62
N LEU A 60 -3.79 -6.38 1.10
CA LEU A 60 -3.74 -7.11 -0.17
C LEU A 60 -4.45 -8.47 -0.05
N ASP A 61 -4.30 -9.13 1.10
CA ASP A 61 -4.91 -10.41 1.43
C ASP A 61 -5.40 -10.37 2.90
N GLN A 62 -6.53 -11.02 3.18
CA GLN A 62 -7.14 -11.08 4.53
C GLN A 62 -6.93 -12.45 5.21
N GLY A 63 -6.14 -13.33 4.61
CA GLY A 63 -5.69 -14.60 5.16
C GLY A 63 -4.56 -14.43 6.17
N PHE A 64 -3.82 -15.52 6.38
CA PHE A 64 -2.91 -15.67 7.52
C PHE A 64 -1.44 -15.89 7.15
N ASP A 65 -1.09 -15.87 5.86
CA ASP A 65 0.25 -16.13 5.32
C ASP A 65 0.65 -15.13 4.23
#